data_AF-A0A2V6MAZ3-F1
#
_entry.id   AF-A0A2V6MAZ3-F1
#
_cell.length_a   1.000
_cell.length_b   1.000
_cell.length_c   1.000
_cell.angle_alpha   90.00
_cell.angle_beta   90.00
_cell.angle_gamma   90.00
#
_symmetry.space_group_name_H-M   'P 1'
#
loop_
_entity.id
_entity.type
_entity.pdbx_description
1 polymer ?
#
loop_
_entity_poly.entity_id
_entity_poly.type
_entity_poly.pdbx_seq_one_letter_code
_entity_poly.pdbx_strand_id
1 'polypeptide(L)'
;MTNRIRSAAAALLFLGCLVTLTSAFNLPNRSTNPSPRLVSLSTAAKPVQHRTILTLADRVAYQRAIEEVYWRHRIWPKERPDPKPSLGEVMPSVQLEKKVEDYLRNSEALEDYWKEPLSAEQLQAEMERMAQHTKQPEVLRELFAALGNDPFVIAECLARPALSERLVMSLHGTQIKAGVLRPKVMAAATANYALPVISGEVIGCTDDTWTATSITNAPSGRIHHTAVWTGSEMIIWGGTDAISFFDTGGRYNPSTDAFWQRIAHGSLERQ
;
A
#
# COMPACT_ATOMS: atom_id res chain seq x y z
N MET A 1 -1.68 -37.48 -43.71
CA MET A 1 -2.46 -36.79 -42.66
C MET A 1 -1.98 -37.33 -41.31
N THR A 2 -1.04 -36.64 -40.63
CA THR A 2 -1.28 -35.72 -39.48
C THR A 2 -2.07 -36.41 -38.35
N ASN A 3 -1.70 -36.49 -37.06
CA ASN A 3 -0.62 -35.98 -36.19
C ASN A 3 -0.73 -36.82 -34.89
N ARG A 4 0.35 -37.37 -34.30
CA ARG A 4 1.16 -36.87 -33.14
C ARG A 4 0.40 -36.82 -31.78
N ILE A 5 0.92 -37.13 -30.57
CA ILE A 5 2.22 -37.57 -29.99
C ILE A 5 1.99 -37.80 -28.46
N ARG A 6 2.57 -38.90 -27.90
CA ARG A 6 3.37 -39.13 -26.64
C ARG A 6 3.08 -38.36 -25.32
N SER A 7 3.56 -38.71 -24.12
CA SER A 7 4.05 -39.90 -23.38
C SER A 7 4.79 -39.36 -22.12
N ALA A 8 4.66 -40.05 -20.98
CA ALA A 8 5.62 -40.32 -19.86
C ALA A 8 6.57 -39.25 -19.23
N ALA A 9 6.65 -39.27 -17.88
CA ALA A 9 7.85 -39.09 -17.03
C ALA A 9 7.46 -39.46 -15.57
N ALA A 10 8.01 -40.45 -14.84
CA ALA A 10 9.37 -40.82 -14.42
C ALA A 10 9.74 -40.28 -13.01
N ALA A 11 10.10 -41.23 -12.12
CA ALA A 11 10.50 -41.06 -10.72
C ALA A 11 12.00 -40.74 -10.57
N LEU A 12 12.41 -40.20 -9.41
CA LEU A 12 13.76 -40.40 -8.81
C LEU A 12 13.76 -40.01 -7.32
N LEU A 13 14.31 -40.92 -6.49
CA LEU A 13 14.61 -40.80 -5.05
C LEU A 13 16.03 -40.24 -4.87
N PHE A 14 16.29 -39.45 -3.81
CA PHE A 14 17.59 -39.42 -3.14
C PHE A 14 17.46 -39.10 -1.64
N LEU A 15 18.37 -39.71 -0.89
CA LEU A 15 18.40 -40.03 0.52
C LEU A 15 19.50 -39.21 1.22
N GLY A 16 19.25 -38.81 2.48
CA GLY A 16 20.26 -38.77 3.55
C GLY A 16 21.15 -37.52 3.69
N CYS A 17 21.01 -36.82 4.83
CA CYS A 17 22.09 -36.78 5.82
C CYS A 17 21.60 -36.23 7.16
N LEU A 18 21.82 -37.03 8.19
CA LEU A 18 21.61 -36.78 9.61
C LEU A 18 22.86 -36.04 10.12
N VAL A 19 22.71 -34.90 10.80
CA VAL A 19 23.76 -34.39 11.72
C VAL A 19 23.09 -34.00 13.04
N THR A 20 23.77 -34.46 14.08
CA THR A 20 23.35 -34.70 15.46
C THR A 20 23.45 -33.47 16.36
N LEU A 21 22.67 -33.53 17.46
CA LEU A 21 22.85 -32.75 18.69
C LEU A 21 24.32 -32.66 19.13
N THR A 22 24.72 -31.51 19.66
CA THR A 22 25.53 -31.46 20.89
C THR A 22 25.16 -30.26 21.76
N SER A 23 25.08 -30.58 23.04
CA SER A 23 24.56 -29.89 24.21
C SER A 23 25.56 -28.97 24.93
N ALA A 24 24.99 -28.09 25.75
CA ALA A 24 25.38 -27.77 27.14
C ALA A 24 26.40 -26.65 27.46
N PHE A 25 26.22 -26.18 28.70
CA PHE A 25 27.05 -25.32 29.57
C PHE A 25 26.78 -23.81 29.46
N ASN A 26 26.51 -23.04 30.53
CA ASN A 26 26.61 -23.26 31.98
C ASN A 26 25.82 -22.14 32.70
N LEU A 27 25.11 -22.46 33.79
CA LEU A 27 24.80 -21.50 34.87
C LEU A 27 25.96 -21.55 35.89
N PRO A 28 26.26 -20.44 36.57
CA PRO A 28 25.98 -20.46 38.00
C PRO A 28 25.37 -19.18 38.54
N ASN A 29 24.54 -19.41 39.54
CA ASN A 29 23.77 -18.47 40.36
C ASN A 29 24.69 -17.67 41.30
N ARG A 30 24.49 -16.35 41.42
CA ARG A 30 24.79 -15.64 42.69
C ARG A 30 23.88 -14.43 42.87
N SER A 31 22.84 -14.65 43.66
CA SER A 31 22.05 -13.60 44.31
C SER A 31 22.92 -12.84 45.31
N THR A 32 23.00 -11.52 45.14
CA THR A 32 23.20 -10.56 46.23
C THR A 32 22.42 -9.30 45.90
N ASN A 33 21.29 -9.11 46.56
CA ASN A 33 20.53 -7.88 46.56
C ASN A 33 20.98 -7.04 47.76
N PRO A 34 21.24 -5.74 47.59
CA PRO A 34 20.64 -4.79 48.52
C PRO A 34 20.08 -3.54 47.82
N SER A 35 18.76 -3.36 47.97
CA SER A 35 17.99 -2.12 48.19
C SER A 35 18.10 -0.91 47.23
N PRO A 36 17.03 -0.11 47.13
CA PRO A 36 16.66 0.53 45.88
C PRO A 36 17.36 1.89 45.72
N ARG A 37 18.16 2.01 44.67
CA ARG A 37 18.44 3.32 44.07
C ARG A 37 17.50 3.48 42.89
N LEU A 38 16.73 4.56 42.89
CA LEU A 38 15.99 5.09 41.75
C LEU A 38 16.96 5.27 40.58
N VAL A 39 17.14 4.22 39.78
CA VAL A 39 17.73 4.34 38.46
C VAL A 39 16.60 4.82 37.57
N SER A 40 16.57 6.13 37.35
CA SER A 40 15.87 6.71 36.21
C SER A 40 16.32 5.95 34.97
N LEU A 41 15.44 5.10 34.43
CA LEU A 41 15.58 4.53 33.10
C LEU A 41 15.45 5.70 32.12
N SER A 42 16.55 6.44 31.96
CA SER A 42 16.81 7.11 30.71
C SER A 42 16.95 6.01 29.68
N THR A 43 15.85 5.65 29.03
CA THR A 43 15.90 5.12 27.66
C THR A 43 16.70 6.13 26.87
N ALA A 44 18.01 5.92 26.81
CA ALA A 44 18.87 6.60 25.87
C ALA A 44 18.30 6.24 24.50
N ALA A 45 17.52 7.16 23.94
CA ALA A 45 17.16 7.14 22.55
C ALA A 45 18.48 6.93 21.80
N LYS A 46 18.58 5.81 21.07
CA LYS A 46 19.71 5.60 20.17
C LYS A 46 19.83 6.87 19.33
N PRO A 47 21.02 7.50 19.24
CA PRO A 47 21.18 8.65 18.39
C PRO A 47 20.72 8.24 16.99
N VAL A 48 19.70 8.94 16.49
CA VAL A 48 19.19 8.78 15.13
C VAL A 48 20.33 9.22 14.22
N GLN A 49 21.22 8.30 13.87
CA GLN A 49 22.16 8.56 12.81
C GLN A 49 21.33 8.68 11.55
N HIS A 50 21.29 9.89 10.97
CA HIS A 50 20.75 10.13 9.64
C HIS A 50 21.52 9.28 8.64
N ARG A 51 21.06 8.04 8.46
CA ARG A 51 21.58 7.14 7.45
C ARG A 51 20.97 7.62 6.14
N THR A 52 21.67 8.52 5.47
CA THR A 52 21.24 9.16 4.21
C THR A 52 21.20 8.20 3.02
N ILE A 53 21.54 6.92 3.22
CA ILE A 53 21.52 5.88 2.19
C ILE A 53 20.88 4.64 2.78
N LEU A 54 19.76 4.21 2.19
CA LEU A 54 19.10 2.94 2.49
C LEU A 54 19.63 1.84 1.57
N THR A 55 20.17 0.78 2.16
CA THR A 55 20.52 -0.42 1.40
C THR A 55 19.26 -1.19 0.96
N LEU A 56 19.41 -2.11 0.00
CA LEU A 56 18.31 -3.00 -0.39
C LEU A 56 17.79 -3.80 0.81
N ALA A 57 18.70 -4.29 1.67
CA ALA A 57 18.34 -5.03 2.87
C ALA A 57 17.54 -4.17 3.87
N ASP A 58 17.92 -2.89 4.06
CA ASP A 58 17.17 -1.97 4.92
C ASP A 58 15.75 -1.75 4.36
N ARG A 59 15.63 -1.52 3.04
CA ARG A 59 14.32 -1.35 2.37
C ARG A 59 13.43 -2.59 2.48
N VAL A 60 14.00 -3.79 2.37
CA VAL A 60 13.26 -5.05 2.56
C VAL A 60 12.78 -5.21 4.01
N ALA A 61 13.59 -4.79 4.98
CA ALA A 61 13.17 -4.79 6.38
C ALA A 61 12.01 -3.82 6.64
N TYR A 62 12.07 -2.61 6.09
CA TYR A 62 10.97 -1.63 6.18
C TYR A 62 9.73 -2.09 5.41
N GLN A 63 9.90 -2.69 4.23
CA GLN A 63 8.78 -3.27 3.48
C GLN A 63 8.09 -4.35 4.31
N ARG A 64 8.84 -5.23 4.99
CA ARG A 64 8.24 -6.21 5.91
C ARG A 64 7.41 -5.53 7.00
N ALA A 65 7.94 -4.48 7.63
CA ALA A 65 7.24 -3.76 8.70
C ALA A 65 5.93 -3.12 8.20
N ILE A 66 5.95 -2.50 7.01
CA ILE A 66 4.76 -1.93 6.35
C ILE A 66 3.71 -3.01 6.10
N GLU A 67 4.14 -4.13 5.51
CA GLU A 67 3.25 -5.24 5.17
C GLU A 67 2.70 -5.94 6.42
N GLU A 68 3.44 -5.97 7.51
CA GLU A 68 2.97 -6.51 8.79
C GLU A 68 1.81 -5.68 9.34
N VAL A 69 1.90 -4.34 9.24
CA VAL A 69 0.80 -3.44 9.61
C VAL A 69 -0.40 -3.69 8.73
N TYR A 70 -0.25 -3.67 7.41
CA TYR A 70 -1.36 -3.95 6.49
C TYR A 70 -1.98 -5.33 6.71
N TRP A 71 -1.14 -6.36 6.90
CA TRP A 71 -1.61 -7.70 7.14
C TRP A 71 -2.41 -7.78 8.43
N ARG A 72 -1.99 -7.11 9.52
CA ARG A 72 -2.74 -7.08 10.79
C ARG A 72 -4.14 -6.50 10.62
N HIS A 73 -4.26 -5.41 9.87
CA HIS A 73 -5.54 -4.72 9.57
C HIS A 73 -6.37 -5.43 8.50
N ARG A 74 -5.82 -6.43 7.80
CA ARG A 74 -6.58 -7.21 6.83
C ARG A 74 -7.67 -8.04 7.52
N ILE A 75 -8.90 -7.93 7.03
CA ILE A 75 -10.04 -8.70 7.54
C ILE A 75 -9.76 -10.20 7.39
N TRP A 76 -9.88 -10.93 8.49
CA TRP A 76 -9.87 -12.38 8.52
C TRP A 76 -11.28 -12.88 8.83
N PRO A 77 -11.94 -13.62 7.91
CA PRO A 77 -13.31 -14.06 8.09
C PRO A 77 -13.49 -14.88 9.37
N LYS A 78 -14.52 -14.58 10.16
CA LYS A 78 -14.79 -15.26 11.44
C LYS A 78 -15.32 -16.69 11.23
N GLU A 79 -15.83 -16.96 10.04
CA GLU A 79 -16.37 -18.25 9.60
C GLU A 79 -15.25 -19.25 9.31
N ARG A 80 -14.00 -18.76 9.18
CA ARG A 80 -12.85 -19.63 8.99
C ARG A 80 -12.43 -20.29 10.31
N PRO A 81 -12.30 -21.62 10.34
CA PRO A 81 -11.86 -22.34 11.54
C PRO A 81 -10.35 -22.20 11.76
N ASP A 82 -9.59 -21.87 10.73
CA ASP A 82 -8.14 -21.66 10.78
C ASP A 82 -7.78 -20.26 11.33
N PRO A 83 -6.77 -20.18 12.23
CA PRO A 83 -6.27 -18.89 12.69
C PRO A 83 -5.64 -18.13 11.53
N LYS A 84 -5.67 -16.79 11.61
CA LYS A 84 -5.00 -15.93 10.64
C LYS A 84 -3.51 -16.28 10.58
N PRO A 85 -2.97 -16.68 9.42
CA PRO A 85 -1.57 -17.03 9.29
C PRO A 85 -0.68 -15.81 9.51
N SER A 86 0.58 -16.05 9.84
CA SER A 86 1.59 -15.00 9.96
C SER A 86 1.93 -14.40 8.58
N LEU A 87 2.47 -13.18 8.58
CA LEU A 87 2.91 -12.55 7.32
C LEU A 87 3.93 -13.41 6.58
N GLY A 88 4.88 -14.03 7.29
CA GLY A 88 5.96 -14.82 6.69
C GLY A 88 5.46 -16.07 5.95
N GLU A 89 4.30 -16.62 6.34
CA GLU A 89 3.67 -17.75 5.65
C GLU A 89 2.97 -17.30 4.35
N VAL A 90 2.39 -16.10 4.34
CA VAL A 90 1.63 -15.57 3.20
C VAL A 90 2.53 -14.81 2.21
N MET A 91 3.59 -14.18 2.71
CA MET A 91 4.53 -13.37 1.95
C MET A 91 5.96 -13.59 2.44
N PRO A 92 6.67 -14.58 1.86
CA PRO A 92 8.07 -14.86 2.17
C PRO A 92 9.00 -13.69 1.82
N SER A 93 10.23 -13.71 2.35
CA SER A 93 11.23 -12.66 2.11
C SER A 93 11.51 -12.39 0.63
N VAL A 94 11.55 -13.44 -0.20
CA VAL A 94 11.79 -13.34 -1.65
C VAL A 94 10.72 -12.49 -2.34
N GLN A 95 9.47 -12.56 -1.87
CA GLN A 95 8.39 -11.75 -2.42
C GLN A 95 8.51 -10.29 -1.98
N LEU A 96 8.94 -10.03 -0.75
CA LEU A 96 9.24 -8.68 -0.26
C LEU A 96 10.41 -8.05 -1.04
N GLU A 97 11.48 -8.81 -1.26
CA GLU A 97 12.63 -8.40 -2.09
C GLU A 97 12.17 -8.02 -3.49
N LYS A 98 11.35 -8.87 -4.12
CA LYS A 98 10.79 -8.58 -5.44
C LYS A 98 9.93 -7.30 -5.46
N LYS A 99 9.06 -7.09 -4.46
CA LYS A 99 8.27 -5.84 -4.37
C LYS A 99 9.17 -4.62 -4.27
N VAL A 100 10.25 -4.71 -3.50
CA VAL A 100 11.23 -3.63 -3.37
C VAL A 100 11.94 -3.35 -4.69
N GLU A 101 12.39 -4.39 -5.37
CA GLU A 101 13.01 -4.26 -6.69
C GLU A 101 12.06 -3.67 -7.73
N ASP A 102 10.79 -4.08 -7.74
CA ASP A 102 9.78 -3.64 -8.70
C ASP A 102 9.50 -2.13 -8.57
N TYR A 103 9.28 -1.60 -7.35
CA TYR A 103 9.05 -0.16 -7.20
C TYR A 103 10.32 0.66 -7.44
N LEU A 104 11.52 0.14 -7.12
CA LEU A 104 12.78 0.82 -7.43
C LEU A 104 12.98 0.91 -8.94
N ARG A 105 12.65 -0.15 -9.67
CA ARG A 105 12.66 -0.17 -11.14
C ARG A 105 11.66 0.83 -11.73
N ASN A 106 10.47 0.96 -11.14
CA ASN A 106 9.50 2.00 -11.53
C ASN A 106 10.07 3.40 -11.32
N SER A 107 10.70 3.64 -10.16
CA SER A 107 11.34 4.93 -9.85
C SER A 107 12.46 5.27 -10.84
N GLU A 108 13.30 4.30 -11.20
CA GLU A 108 14.38 4.47 -12.18
C GLU A 108 13.82 4.72 -13.59
N ALA A 109 12.77 4.00 -14.00
CA ALA A 109 12.14 4.20 -15.30
C ALA A 109 11.51 5.59 -15.44
N LEU A 110 10.98 6.15 -14.36
CA LEU A 110 10.49 7.54 -14.32
C LEU A 110 11.64 8.54 -14.46
N GLU A 111 12.76 8.31 -13.77
CA GLU A 111 13.97 9.13 -13.90
C GLU A 111 14.51 9.11 -15.32
N ASP A 112 14.57 7.94 -15.96
CA ASP A 112 14.99 7.81 -17.35
C ASP A 112 14.08 8.55 -18.32
N TYR A 113 12.77 8.55 -18.05
CA TYR A 113 11.77 9.20 -18.89
C TYR A 113 11.79 10.73 -18.72
N TRP A 114 11.87 11.23 -17.50
CA TRP A 114 11.87 12.67 -17.18
C TRP A 114 13.26 13.31 -17.19
N LYS A 115 14.33 12.52 -17.24
CA LYS A 115 15.74 12.93 -17.08
C LYS A 115 16.06 13.54 -15.72
N GLU A 116 15.16 13.40 -14.76
CA GLU A 116 15.31 13.86 -13.39
C GLU A 116 14.71 12.83 -12.43
N PRO A 117 15.37 12.54 -11.30
CA PRO A 117 14.83 11.65 -10.29
C PRO A 117 13.58 12.25 -9.63
N LEU A 118 12.77 11.40 -8.98
CA LEU A 118 11.71 11.89 -8.11
C LEU A 118 12.30 12.85 -7.05
N SER A 119 11.82 14.08 -7.06
CA SER A 119 12.38 15.14 -6.22
C SER A 119 11.93 14.99 -4.76
N ALA A 120 12.69 15.61 -3.86
CA ALA A 120 12.36 15.66 -2.44
C ALA A 120 10.99 16.31 -2.20
N GLU A 121 10.68 17.36 -2.95
CA GLU A 121 9.43 18.10 -2.86
C GLU A 121 8.26 17.24 -3.33
N GLN A 122 8.44 16.43 -4.37
CA GLN A 122 7.41 15.49 -4.83
C GLN A 122 7.13 14.40 -3.79
N LEU A 123 8.17 13.88 -3.13
CA LEU A 123 8.02 12.89 -2.07
C LEU A 123 7.39 13.48 -0.81
N GLN A 124 7.79 14.69 -0.41
CA GLN A 124 7.16 15.43 0.69
C GLN A 124 5.68 15.71 0.41
N ALA A 125 5.35 16.18 -0.80
CA ALA A 125 3.97 16.42 -1.20
C ALA A 125 3.14 15.13 -1.21
N GLU A 126 3.72 13.99 -1.59
CA GLU A 126 3.03 12.71 -1.49
C GLU A 126 2.77 12.32 -0.03
N MET A 127 3.75 12.51 0.87
CA MET A 127 3.56 12.27 2.30
C MET A 127 2.43 13.12 2.89
N GLU A 128 2.39 14.41 2.54
CA GLU A 128 1.32 15.32 2.94
C GLU A 128 -0.04 14.92 2.36
N ARG A 129 -0.07 14.55 1.07
CA ARG A 129 -1.28 14.06 0.42
C ARG A 129 -1.82 12.83 1.15
N MET A 130 -0.96 11.87 1.51
CA MET A 130 -1.34 10.68 2.28
C MET A 130 -1.91 11.08 3.65
N ALA A 131 -1.25 11.98 4.37
CA ALA A 131 -1.67 12.42 5.70
C ALA A 131 -3.01 13.17 5.70
N GLN A 132 -3.28 13.96 4.67
CA GLN A 132 -4.50 14.77 4.54
C GLN A 132 -5.71 13.98 4.00
N HIS A 133 -5.48 13.01 3.11
CA HIS A 133 -6.55 12.37 2.35
C HIS A 133 -6.76 10.89 2.70
N THR A 134 -6.02 10.35 3.67
CA THR A 134 -6.21 8.96 4.10
C THR A 134 -7.61 8.75 4.68
N LYS A 135 -8.23 7.63 4.34
CA LYS A 135 -9.49 7.16 4.95
C LYS A 135 -9.25 6.28 6.18
N GLN A 136 -7.99 5.98 6.49
CA GLN A 136 -7.57 5.15 7.63
C GLN A 136 -6.42 5.86 8.37
N PRO A 137 -6.69 6.97 9.08
CA PRO A 137 -5.65 7.74 9.76
C PRO A 137 -4.94 6.94 10.87
N GLU A 138 -5.63 5.99 11.51
CA GLU A 138 -5.07 5.07 12.51
C GLU A 138 -4.01 4.16 11.90
N VAL A 139 -4.33 3.52 10.76
CA VAL A 139 -3.39 2.64 10.05
C VAL A 139 -2.18 3.44 9.56
N LEU A 140 -2.39 4.66 9.06
CA LEU A 140 -1.29 5.53 8.64
C LEU A 140 -0.37 5.92 9.81
N ARG A 141 -0.94 6.21 11.00
CA ARG A 141 -0.18 6.44 12.23
C ARG A 141 0.66 5.23 12.62
N GLU A 142 0.07 4.03 12.54
CA GLU A 142 0.79 2.79 12.81
C GLU A 142 1.90 2.52 11.79
N LEU A 143 1.69 2.83 10.51
CA LEU A 143 2.72 2.73 9.48
C LEU A 143 3.89 3.67 9.77
N PHE A 144 3.61 4.93 10.11
CA PHE A 144 4.65 5.89 10.48
C PHE A 144 5.43 5.42 11.72
N ALA A 145 4.73 4.93 12.74
CA ALA A 145 5.36 4.39 13.94
C ALA A 145 6.21 3.13 13.64
N ALA A 146 5.75 2.24 12.77
CA ALA A 146 6.50 1.05 12.33
C ALA A 146 7.78 1.42 11.56
N LEU A 147 7.79 2.59 10.91
CA LEU A 147 8.96 3.18 10.25
C LEU A 147 9.79 4.09 11.19
N GLY A 148 9.52 4.05 12.50
CA GLY A 148 10.26 4.81 13.50
C GLY A 148 9.94 6.30 13.55
N ASN A 149 8.86 6.74 12.89
CA ASN A 149 8.52 8.15 12.66
C ASN A 149 9.67 8.94 12.02
N ASP A 150 10.55 8.27 11.26
CA ASP A 150 11.65 8.90 10.53
C ASP A 150 11.13 9.44 9.19
N PRO A 151 11.09 10.77 8.98
CA PRO A 151 10.58 11.37 7.76
C PRO A 151 11.29 10.88 6.49
N PHE A 152 12.60 10.60 6.58
CA PHE A 152 13.38 10.10 5.45
C PHE A 152 12.97 8.66 5.10
N VAL A 153 12.81 7.78 6.10
CA VAL A 153 12.37 6.40 5.85
C VAL A 153 10.94 6.37 5.31
N ILE A 154 10.06 7.24 5.82
CA ILE A 154 8.68 7.37 5.33
C ILE A 154 8.67 7.83 3.86
N ALA A 155 9.45 8.87 3.52
CA ALA A 155 9.59 9.33 2.14
C ALA A 155 10.07 8.21 1.21
N GLU A 156 11.12 7.50 1.61
CA GLU A 156 11.82 6.54 0.76
C GLU A 156 11.14 5.17 0.64
N CYS A 157 10.47 4.69 1.71
CA CYS A 157 9.90 3.34 1.77
C CYS A 157 8.38 3.31 1.73
N LEU A 158 7.69 4.44 1.95
CA LEU A 158 6.23 4.50 1.90
C LEU A 158 5.74 5.43 0.78
N ALA A 159 6.25 6.67 0.72
CA ALA A 159 5.79 7.64 -0.27
C ALA A 159 6.34 7.36 -1.67
N ARG A 160 7.64 7.05 -1.81
CA ARG A 160 8.26 6.76 -3.11
C ARG A 160 7.61 5.58 -3.84
N PRO A 161 7.37 4.41 -3.23
CA PRO A 161 6.66 3.32 -3.90
C PRO A 161 5.27 3.75 -4.39
N ALA A 162 4.47 4.38 -3.53
CA ALA A 162 3.12 4.82 -3.85
C ALA A 162 3.08 5.86 -4.98
N LEU A 163 4.01 6.83 -4.95
CA LEU A 163 4.13 7.85 -5.98
C LEU A 163 4.60 7.25 -7.32
N SER A 164 5.63 6.40 -7.29
CA SER A 164 6.19 5.79 -8.50
C SER A 164 5.16 4.92 -9.23
N GLU A 165 4.39 4.11 -8.50
CA GLU A 165 3.34 3.28 -9.07
C GLU A 165 2.25 4.14 -9.71
N ARG A 166 1.78 5.16 -9.00
CA ARG A 166 0.74 6.08 -9.50
C ARG A 166 1.18 6.81 -10.77
N LEU A 167 2.42 7.28 -10.81
CA LEU A 167 2.98 7.99 -11.96
C LEU A 167 3.16 7.05 -13.16
N VAL A 168 3.72 5.86 -12.96
CA VAL A 168 3.83 4.85 -14.02
C VAL A 168 2.45 4.50 -14.59
N MET A 169 1.45 4.28 -13.73
CA MET A 169 0.07 4.02 -14.16
C MET A 169 -0.54 5.21 -14.93
N SER A 170 -0.27 6.44 -14.51
CA SER A 170 -0.73 7.65 -15.22
C SER A 170 -0.09 7.79 -16.60
N LEU A 171 1.13 7.27 -16.76
CA LEU A 171 1.89 7.27 -18.00
C LEU A 171 1.58 6.08 -18.91
N HIS A 172 0.66 5.16 -18.55
CA HIS A 172 0.31 3.98 -19.36
C HIS A 172 -0.24 4.28 -20.79
N GLY A 173 -0.43 5.55 -21.16
CA GLY A 173 -0.59 5.99 -22.56
C GLY A 173 0.71 6.02 -23.38
N THR A 174 1.87 5.99 -22.72
CA THR A 174 3.23 5.98 -23.29
C THR A 174 3.96 4.74 -22.79
N GLN A 175 4.48 3.92 -23.70
CA GLN A 175 5.13 2.64 -23.40
C GLN A 175 6.43 2.79 -22.57
N ILE A 176 6.33 3.00 -21.26
CA ILE A 176 7.47 2.82 -20.35
C ILE A 176 7.58 1.32 -20.05
N LYS A 177 8.27 0.58 -20.91
CA LYS A 177 8.68 -0.79 -20.58
C LYS A 177 9.83 -0.69 -19.59
N ALA A 178 9.55 -1.00 -18.33
CA ALA A 178 10.58 -1.23 -17.31
C ALA A 178 11.48 -2.40 -17.78
N GLY A 179 12.63 -2.07 -18.35
CA GLY A 179 13.59 -3.05 -18.87
C GLY A 179 14.22 -3.88 -17.75
N VAL A 180 14.91 -4.96 -18.14
CA VAL A 180 15.69 -5.86 -17.27
C VAL A 180 16.98 -5.16 -16.79
N LEU A 181 16.87 -3.93 -16.30
CA LEU A 181 17.95 -3.25 -15.61
C LEU A 181 17.87 -3.62 -14.13
N ARG A 182 19.02 -3.91 -13.52
CA ARG A 182 19.10 -4.02 -12.06
C ARG A 182 18.98 -2.59 -11.52
N PRO A 183 18.13 -2.35 -10.51
CA PRO A 183 18.03 -1.02 -9.92
C PRO A 183 19.42 -0.51 -9.55
N LYS A 184 19.83 0.61 -10.13
CA LYS A 184 21.06 1.29 -9.69
C LYS A 184 20.92 1.59 -8.19
N VAL A 185 22.03 1.56 -7.44
CA VAL A 185 22.03 2.03 -6.05
C VAL A 185 21.58 3.49 -6.08
N MET A 186 20.31 3.73 -5.77
CA MET A 186 19.76 5.07 -5.73
C MET A 186 20.33 5.73 -4.48
N ALA A 187 21.29 6.64 -4.68
CA ALA A 187 21.61 7.62 -3.67
C ALA A 187 20.34 8.45 -3.46
N ALA A 188 19.74 8.34 -2.28
CA ALA A 188 18.65 9.22 -1.93
C ALA A 188 19.21 10.65 -1.96
N ALA A 189 18.53 11.55 -2.68
CA ALA A 189 18.89 12.95 -2.63
C ALA A 189 18.85 13.40 -1.16
N THR A 190 19.90 14.06 -0.70
CA THR A 190 19.99 14.59 0.67
C THR A 190 18.88 15.60 0.86
N ALA A 191 17.77 15.15 1.44
CA ALA A 191 16.54 15.92 1.55
C ALA A 191 16.07 15.92 3.00
N ASN A 192 15.82 17.11 3.52
CA ASN A 192 15.24 17.29 4.84
C ASN A 192 13.72 17.21 4.71
N TYR A 193 13.17 16.04 5.00
CA TYR A 193 11.72 15.82 5.03
C TYR A 193 11.12 16.25 6.38
N ALA A 194 9.87 16.70 6.35
CA ALA A 194 9.09 17.01 7.53
C ALA A 194 8.01 15.94 7.76
N LEU A 195 7.89 15.46 8.99
CA LEU A 195 6.83 14.51 9.35
C LEU A 195 5.46 15.21 9.23
N PRO A 196 4.55 14.75 8.36
CA PRO A 196 3.28 15.43 8.19
C PRO A 196 2.32 15.12 9.35
N VAL A 197 1.42 16.07 9.64
CA VAL A 197 0.36 15.90 10.62
C VAL A 197 -0.79 15.14 9.97
N ILE A 198 -1.13 13.96 10.51
CA ILE A 198 -2.24 13.14 10.01
C ILE A 198 -3.56 13.75 10.50
N SER A 199 -4.33 14.29 9.56
CA SER A 199 -5.64 14.87 9.86
C SER A 199 -6.67 13.76 10.11
N GLY A 200 -7.13 13.65 11.34
CA GLY A 200 -8.13 12.69 11.78
C GLY A 200 -8.00 12.52 13.28
N GLU A 201 -9.00 12.99 14.03
CA GLU A 201 -9.13 12.65 15.45
C GLU A 201 -9.04 11.13 15.61
N VAL A 202 -8.56 10.65 16.76
CA VAL A 202 -8.56 9.21 17.11
C VAL A 202 -10.01 8.80 17.38
N ILE A 203 -10.83 8.82 16.35
CA ILE A 203 -12.19 8.31 16.39
C ILE A 203 -12.06 6.86 15.96
N GLY A 204 -12.21 5.96 16.93
CA GLY A 204 -12.28 4.52 16.67
C GLY A 204 -13.26 4.23 15.52
N CYS A 205 -12.96 3.17 14.78
CA CYS A 205 -13.68 2.74 13.58
C CYS A 205 -15.19 3.04 13.68
N THR A 206 -15.70 3.85 12.75
CA THR A 206 -17.15 4.03 12.59
C THR A 206 -17.80 2.69 12.34
N ASP A 207 -18.95 2.45 12.98
CA ASP A 207 -19.73 1.21 12.89
C ASP A 207 -19.94 0.77 11.43
N ASP A 208 -19.95 -0.55 11.20
CA ASP A 208 -20.31 -1.18 9.91
C ASP A 208 -21.83 -1.06 9.68
N THR A 209 -22.27 0.18 9.53
CA THR A 209 -23.68 0.55 9.34
C THR A 209 -23.82 1.25 8.00
N TRP A 210 -24.67 0.70 7.15
CA TRP A 210 -25.06 1.34 5.90
C TRP A 210 -26.08 2.44 6.20
N THR A 211 -25.70 3.69 5.92
CA THR A 211 -26.65 4.80 5.92
C THR A 211 -27.19 4.98 4.51
N ALA A 212 -28.51 5.06 4.36
CA ALA A 212 -29.12 5.32 3.07
C ALA A 212 -28.70 6.71 2.55
N THR A 213 -28.19 6.76 1.32
CA THR A 213 -27.87 8.03 0.63
C THR A 213 -29.15 8.76 0.22
N SER A 214 -29.07 10.08 0.12
CA SER A 214 -30.19 10.89 -0.38
C SER A 214 -30.60 10.49 -1.80
N ILE A 215 -31.91 10.35 -2.02
CA ILE A 215 -32.51 10.12 -3.34
C ILE A 215 -32.90 11.43 -4.04
N THR A 216 -32.53 12.58 -3.47
CA THR A 216 -32.90 13.89 -4.01
C THR A 216 -32.24 14.09 -5.38
N ASN A 217 -33.07 14.29 -6.41
CA ASN A 217 -32.66 14.37 -7.82
C ASN A 217 -31.96 13.12 -8.37
N ALA A 218 -32.08 11.98 -7.69
CA ALA A 218 -31.50 10.73 -8.18
C ALA A 218 -32.14 10.29 -9.51
N PRO A 219 -31.38 9.65 -10.41
CA PRO A 219 -31.95 9.01 -11.59
C PRO A 219 -32.99 7.97 -11.20
N SER A 220 -33.98 7.72 -12.09
CA SER A 220 -34.95 6.65 -11.89
C SER A 220 -34.26 5.31 -11.60
N GLY A 221 -34.90 4.48 -10.78
CA GLY A 221 -34.43 3.13 -10.45
C GLY A 221 -34.12 2.34 -11.72
N ARG A 222 -32.91 1.77 -11.77
CA ARG A 222 -32.34 1.17 -12.97
C ARG A 222 -31.46 -0.03 -12.62
N ILE A 223 -31.53 -1.07 -13.43
CA ILE A 223 -30.66 -2.24 -13.41
C ILE A 223 -29.69 -2.19 -14.60
N HIS A 224 -28.59 -2.94 -14.53
CA HIS A 224 -27.56 -2.99 -15.57
C HIS A 224 -26.98 -1.62 -15.97
N HIS A 225 -26.95 -0.66 -15.04
CA HIS A 225 -26.33 0.64 -15.25
C HIS A 225 -24.81 0.56 -15.08
N THR A 226 -24.09 1.52 -15.66
CA THR A 226 -22.66 1.70 -15.41
C THR A 226 -22.47 2.75 -14.33
N ALA A 227 -21.67 2.45 -13.31
CA ALA A 227 -21.26 3.39 -12.28
C ALA A 227 -19.74 3.53 -12.26
N VAL A 228 -19.23 4.77 -12.35
CA VAL A 228 -17.79 5.07 -12.33
C VAL A 228 -17.50 6.08 -11.23
N TRP A 229 -16.46 5.79 -10.43
CA TRP A 229 -15.94 6.71 -9.42
C TRP A 229 -14.77 7.53 -10.01
N THR A 230 -14.86 8.85 -9.94
CA THR A 230 -13.83 9.77 -10.47
C THR A 230 -12.77 10.13 -9.43
N GLY A 231 -12.93 9.71 -8.17
CA GLY A 231 -12.13 10.15 -7.04
C GLY A 231 -12.87 11.18 -6.16
N SER A 232 -13.76 11.98 -6.75
CA SER A 232 -14.57 12.99 -6.04
C SER A 232 -16.08 12.83 -6.23
N GLU A 233 -16.53 12.15 -7.28
CA GLU A 233 -17.94 12.00 -7.63
C GLU A 233 -18.21 10.60 -8.21
N MET A 234 -19.47 10.15 -8.11
CA MET A 234 -19.93 8.95 -8.79
C MET A 234 -20.79 9.33 -9.99
N ILE A 235 -20.45 8.84 -11.17
CA ILE A 235 -21.22 9.03 -12.39
C ILE A 235 -22.00 7.74 -12.66
N ILE A 236 -23.32 7.83 -12.71
CA ILE A 236 -24.21 6.73 -13.08
C ILE A 236 -24.77 7.00 -14.47
N TRP A 237 -24.66 6.03 -15.38
CA TRP A 237 -25.15 6.16 -16.75
C TRP A 237 -25.89 4.92 -17.25
N GLY A 238 -26.94 5.16 -18.03
CA GLY A 238 -27.62 4.12 -18.79
C GLY A 238 -28.44 3.19 -17.93
N GLY A 239 -28.52 1.91 -18.32
CA GLY A 239 -29.31 0.88 -17.65
C GLY A 239 -30.72 0.75 -18.20
N THR A 240 -31.53 -0.07 -17.53
CA THR A 240 -32.92 -0.36 -17.90
C THR A 240 -33.77 -0.55 -16.65
N ASP A 241 -35.08 -0.34 -16.75
CA ASP A 241 -36.06 -0.73 -15.73
C ASP A 241 -36.77 -2.07 -16.09
N ALA A 242 -36.13 -2.87 -16.94
CA ALA A 242 -36.66 -4.09 -17.59
C ALA A 242 -37.72 -3.84 -18.68
N ILE A 243 -38.15 -2.60 -18.91
CA ILE A 243 -39.14 -2.23 -19.94
C ILE A 243 -38.51 -1.27 -20.97
N SER A 244 -37.75 -0.28 -20.50
CA SER A 244 -37.12 0.75 -21.32
C SER A 244 -35.61 0.79 -21.08
N PHE A 245 -34.85 1.11 -22.13
CA PHE A 245 -33.43 1.43 -21.99
C PHE A 245 -33.27 2.93 -21.74
N PHE A 246 -32.48 3.28 -20.74
CA PHE A 246 -32.16 4.66 -20.43
C PHE A 246 -30.88 5.06 -21.15
N ASP A 247 -30.90 6.24 -21.76
CA ASP A 247 -29.73 6.98 -22.26
C ASP A 247 -29.38 8.16 -21.33
N THR A 248 -29.93 8.16 -20.12
CA THR A 248 -29.77 9.21 -19.12
C THR A 248 -28.90 8.76 -17.96
N GLY A 249 -28.29 9.74 -17.29
CA GLY A 249 -27.45 9.52 -16.11
C GLY A 249 -27.57 10.62 -15.06
N GLY A 250 -26.80 10.49 -13.99
CA GLY A 250 -26.69 11.48 -12.93
C GLY A 250 -25.34 11.41 -12.23
N ARG A 251 -24.93 12.52 -11.62
CA ARG A 251 -23.66 12.63 -10.88
C ARG A 251 -23.96 12.76 -9.40
N TYR A 252 -23.51 11.81 -8.60
CA TYR A 252 -23.62 11.88 -7.15
C TYR A 252 -22.37 12.53 -6.56
N ASN A 253 -22.59 13.58 -5.76
CA ASN A 253 -21.54 14.22 -4.98
C ASN A 253 -21.64 13.77 -3.50
N PRO A 254 -20.66 13.01 -2.98
CA PRO A 254 -20.65 12.53 -1.61
C PRO A 254 -20.50 13.65 -0.57
N SER A 255 -19.91 14.81 -0.93
CA SER A 255 -19.71 15.91 0.04
C SER A 255 -20.99 16.67 0.37
N THR A 256 -21.98 16.58 -0.53
CA THR A 256 -23.29 17.21 -0.37
C THR A 256 -24.42 16.20 -0.19
N ASP A 257 -24.13 14.89 -0.22
CA ASP A 257 -25.10 13.79 -0.26
C ASP A 257 -26.26 14.10 -1.22
N ALA A 258 -25.92 14.44 -2.47
CA ALA A 258 -26.91 14.88 -3.46
C ALA A 258 -26.51 14.53 -4.90
N PHE A 259 -27.51 14.26 -5.74
CA PHE A 259 -27.32 14.11 -7.18
C PHE A 259 -27.43 15.46 -7.89
N TRP A 260 -26.48 15.73 -8.78
CA TRP A 260 -26.46 16.88 -9.66
C TRP A 260 -26.78 16.47 -11.10
N GLN A 261 -27.56 17.34 -11.75
CA GLN A 261 -27.98 17.36 -13.16
C GLN A 261 -28.22 16.02 -13.86
N ARG A 262 -29.46 15.83 -14.33
CA ARG A 262 -29.78 14.82 -15.36
C ARG A 262 -28.90 15.06 -16.57
N ILE A 263 -28.02 14.12 -16.87
CA ILE A 263 -27.30 14.16 -18.14
C ILE A 263 -28.16 13.39 -19.15
N ALA A 264 -28.64 14.10 -20.17
CA ALA A 264 -29.37 13.55 -21.31
C ALA A 264 -28.69 14.05 -22.59
N HIS A 265 -28.59 13.22 -23.63
CA HIS A 265 -28.10 13.68 -24.92
C HIS A 265 -29.24 14.36 -25.67
N GLY A 266 -29.21 15.70 -25.72
CA GLY A 266 -30.28 16.49 -26.35
C GLY A 266 -30.23 18.00 -26.09
N SER A 267 -29.04 18.61 -26.10
CA SER A 267 -28.91 20.02 -26.46
C SER A 267 -27.57 20.24 -27.15
N LEU A 268 -27.58 20.02 -28.47
CA LEU A 268 -26.71 20.76 -29.37
C LEU A 268 -27.29 22.17 -29.47
N GLU A 269 -26.96 23.05 -28.54
CA GLU A 269 -26.96 24.48 -28.84
C GLU A 269 -25.52 24.90 -29.06
N ARG A 270 -25.20 25.05 -30.35
CA ARG A 270 -24.12 25.93 -30.80
C ARG A 270 -24.40 27.33 -30.28
N GLN A 271 -23.47 27.89 -29.51
CA GLN A 271 -22.90 29.21 -29.76
C GLN A 271 -21.41 29.17 -29.49
#